data_AF-Q9L7U5-F1
#
_entry.id   AF-Q9L7U5-F1
#
_cell.length_a   1.000
_cell.length_b   1.000
_cell.length_c   1.000
_cell.angle_alpha   90.00
_cell.angle_beta   90.00
_cell.angle_gamma   90.00
#
_symmetry.space_group_name_H-M   'P 1'
#
loop_
_entity.id
_entity.type
_entity.pdbx_description
1 polymer ?
#
loop_
_entity_poly.entity_id
_entity_poly.type
_entity_poly.pdbx_seq_one_letter_code
_entity_poly.pdbx_strand_id
1 'polypeptide(L)'
;MLLAAAGAGVLLAVALVAFGLSRAPMGLLYAGLDDAEAGRILTQLQSMKVPYQVSGTGGAILLPQDQIARTRMLLAQQGLPSAGGAGYELFDEQGAPTNSSARPRFSPCWSSSALKEAMDHLVLGTKIGVDT
;
A
#
# COMPACT_ATOMS: atom_id res chain seq x y z
N MET A 1 -48.12 -10.02 -40.66
CA MET A 1 -48.26 -9.45 -39.31
C MET A 1 -47.60 -10.33 -38.25
N LEU A 2 -47.95 -11.63 -38.15
CA LEU A 2 -47.43 -12.53 -37.10
C LEU A 2 -45.92 -12.82 -37.18
N LEU A 3 -45.36 -13.04 -38.40
CA LEU A 3 -43.91 -13.18 -38.59
C LEU A 3 -43.14 -11.88 -38.29
N ALA A 4 -43.73 -10.71 -38.60
CA ALA A 4 -43.12 -9.41 -38.32
C ALA A 4 -43.09 -9.11 -36.81
N ALA A 5 -44.16 -9.45 -36.09
CA ALA A 5 -44.23 -9.34 -34.64
C ALA A 5 -43.23 -10.29 -33.95
N ALA A 6 -43.10 -11.53 -34.43
CA ALA A 6 -42.12 -12.49 -33.92
C ALA A 6 -40.68 -12.01 -34.15
N GLY A 7 -40.36 -11.51 -35.35
CA GLY A 7 -39.04 -10.95 -35.65
C GLY A 7 -38.71 -9.73 -34.80
N ALA A 8 -39.66 -8.82 -34.61
CA ALA A 8 -39.49 -7.66 -33.74
C ALA A 8 -39.26 -8.07 -32.27
N GLY A 9 -39.97 -9.09 -31.78
CA GLY A 9 -39.81 -9.62 -30.42
C GLY A 9 -38.42 -10.21 -30.17
N VAL A 10 -37.87 -10.96 -31.14
CA VAL A 10 -36.52 -11.51 -31.03
C VAL A 10 -35.47 -10.40 -31.04
N LEU A 11 -35.60 -9.41 -31.93
CA LEU A 11 -34.69 -8.26 -31.98
C LEU A 11 -34.72 -7.45 -30.68
N LEU A 12 -35.91 -7.24 -30.10
CA LEU A 12 -36.07 -6.59 -28.79
C LEU A 12 -35.42 -7.40 -27.68
N ALA A 13 -35.62 -8.72 -27.64
CA ALA A 13 -35.03 -9.58 -26.62
C ALA A 13 -33.49 -9.57 -26.70
N VAL A 14 -32.92 -9.66 -27.91
CA VAL A 14 -31.47 -9.58 -28.12
C VAL A 14 -30.93 -8.21 -27.72
N ALA A 15 -31.63 -7.12 -28.07
CA ALA A 15 -31.24 -5.77 -27.66
C ALA A 15 -31.25 -5.59 -26.13
N LEU A 16 -32.26 -6.12 -25.45
CA LEU A 16 -32.36 -6.07 -23.98
C LEU A 16 -31.26 -6.90 -23.30
N VAL A 17 -30.97 -8.08 -23.83
CA VAL A 17 -29.88 -8.94 -23.31
C VAL A 17 -28.51 -8.30 -23.56
N ALA A 18 -28.27 -7.77 -24.77
CA ALA A 18 -27.03 -7.05 -25.09
C ALA A 18 -26.84 -5.81 -24.21
N PHE A 19 -27.93 -5.09 -23.93
CA PHE A 19 -27.90 -3.93 -23.03
C PHE A 19 -27.67 -4.34 -21.56
N GLY A 20 -28.26 -5.46 -21.12
CA GLY A 20 -28.08 -6.01 -19.77
C GLY A 20 -26.66 -6.51 -19.50
N LEU A 21 -26.05 -7.17 -20.49
CA LEU A 21 -24.67 -7.66 -20.43
C LEU A 21 -23.62 -6.53 -20.54
N SER A 22 -24.02 -5.34 -20.99
CA SER A 22 -23.11 -4.19 -21.10
C SER A 22 -22.78 -3.53 -19.75
N ARG A 23 -23.33 -4.01 -18.63
CA ARG A 23 -22.94 -3.55 -17.29
C ARG A 23 -21.59 -4.16 -16.92
N ALA A 24 -20.51 -3.52 -17.37
CA ALA A 24 -19.16 -3.87 -16.94
C ALA A 24 -19.07 -3.82 -15.40
N PRO A 25 -18.42 -4.81 -14.75
CA PRO A 25 -18.23 -4.78 -13.31
C PRO A 25 -17.41 -3.53 -12.95
N MET A 26 -17.98 -2.67 -12.12
CA MET A 26 -17.31 -1.46 -11.64
C MET A 26 -16.40 -1.85 -10.47
N GLY A 27 -15.10 -1.60 -10.61
CA GLY A 27 -14.11 -1.78 -9.57
C GLY A 27 -13.59 -0.45 -9.05
N LEU A 28 -13.08 -0.47 -7.83
CA LEU A 28 -12.52 0.70 -7.18
C LEU A 28 -11.15 1.04 -7.78
N LEU A 29 -11.01 2.24 -8.35
CA LEU A 29 -9.73 2.75 -8.82
C LEU A 29 -8.91 3.28 -7.64
N TYR A 30 -9.49 4.22 -6.89
CA TYR A 30 -8.94 4.85 -5.68
C TYR A 30 -10.06 5.20 -4.67
N ALA A 31 -9.73 5.25 -3.39
CA ALA A 31 -10.59 5.67 -2.28
C ALA A 31 -9.81 6.52 -1.27
N GLY A 32 -10.51 7.34 -0.49
CA GLY A 32 -9.89 8.18 0.54
C GLY A 32 -9.09 9.36 -0.03
N LEU A 33 -9.50 9.88 -1.18
CA LEU A 33 -8.91 11.07 -1.76
C LEU A 33 -9.49 12.31 -1.11
N ASP A 34 -8.63 13.30 -0.89
CA ASP A 34 -9.06 14.67 -0.63
C ASP A 34 -9.79 15.24 -1.86
N ASP A 35 -10.75 16.14 -1.64
CA ASP A 35 -11.58 16.71 -2.69
C ASP A 35 -10.74 17.38 -3.80
N ALA A 36 -9.61 17.99 -3.44
CA ALA A 36 -8.70 18.62 -4.38
C ALA A 36 -8.03 17.61 -5.34
N GLU A 37 -7.58 16.47 -4.81
CA GLU A 37 -6.92 15.42 -5.61
C GLU A 37 -7.95 14.63 -6.43
N ALA A 38 -9.13 14.36 -5.86
CA ALA A 38 -10.26 13.77 -6.58
C ALA A 38 -10.64 14.61 -7.80
N GLY A 39 -10.70 15.95 -7.65
CA GLY A 39 -10.96 16.88 -8.75
C GLY A 39 -9.94 16.78 -9.89
N ARG A 40 -8.63 16.74 -9.56
CA ARG A 40 -7.56 16.59 -10.56
C ARG A 40 -7.65 15.28 -11.32
N ILE A 41 -7.89 14.18 -10.62
CA ILE A 41 -8.06 12.85 -11.23
C ILE A 41 -9.30 12.84 -12.13
N LEU A 42 -10.43 13.41 -11.68
CA LEU A 42 -11.65 13.52 -12.47
C LEU A 42 -11.43 14.31 -13.78
N THR A 43 -10.74 15.45 -13.73
CA THR A 43 -10.39 16.23 -14.93
C THR A 43 -9.59 15.38 -15.92
N GLN A 44 -8.65 14.58 -15.43
CA GLN A 44 -7.86 13.72 -16.30
C GLN A 44 -8.66 12.55 -16.88
N LEU A 45 -9.53 11.91 -16.08
CA LEU A 45 -10.41 10.86 -16.57
C LEU A 45 -11.39 11.37 -17.64
N GLN A 46 -11.88 12.60 -17.48
CA GLN A 46 -12.70 13.27 -18.49
C GLN A 46 -11.93 13.50 -19.79
N SER A 47 -10.68 13.97 -19.71
CA SER A 47 -9.81 14.14 -20.88
C SER A 47 -9.60 12.82 -21.64
N MET A 48 -9.44 11.72 -20.92
CA MET A 48 -9.26 10.38 -21.49
C MET A 48 -10.57 9.72 -21.96
N LYS A 49 -11.73 10.35 -21.76
CA LYS A 49 -13.08 9.83 -22.08
C LYS A 49 -13.34 8.44 -21.50
N VAL A 50 -12.79 8.16 -20.32
CA VAL A 50 -13.01 6.88 -19.62
C VAL A 50 -14.32 6.97 -18.84
N PRO A 51 -15.23 5.99 -18.95
CA PRO A 51 -16.44 5.96 -18.13
C PRO A 51 -16.06 5.77 -16.65
N TYR A 52 -16.53 6.66 -15.78
CA TYR A 52 -16.26 6.64 -14.34
C TYR A 52 -17.54 6.89 -13.53
N GLN A 53 -17.56 6.39 -12.30
CA GLN A 53 -18.60 6.68 -11.30
C GLN A 53 -17.94 7.19 -10.02
N VAL A 54 -18.54 8.20 -9.40
CA VAL A 54 -18.06 8.78 -8.15
C VAL A 54 -18.99 8.35 -7.02
N SER A 55 -18.44 7.75 -5.97
CA SER A 55 -19.17 7.46 -4.74
C SER A 55 -18.93 8.62 -3.76
N GLY A 56 -19.97 9.42 -3.55
CA GLY A 56 -19.92 10.74 -2.91
C GLY A 56 -19.62 10.79 -1.40
N THR A 57 -19.34 9.65 -0.75
CA THR A 57 -19.13 9.58 0.70
C THR A 57 -17.67 9.33 1.13
N GLY A 58 -16.71 9.24 0.20
CA GLY A 58 -15.32 8.96 0.59
C GLY A 58 -14.26 9.16 -0.49
N GLY A 59 -14.48 10.09 -1.43
CA GLY A 59 -13.55 10.34 -2.53
C GLY A 59 -13.27 9.09 -3.38
N ALA A 60 -14.23 8.16 -3.43
CA ALA A 60 -14.05 6.88 -4.09
C ALA A 60 -14.45 6.97 -5.56
N ILE A 61 -13.51 6.65 -6.44
CA ILE A 61 -13.68 6.68 -7.91
C ILE A 61 -13.72 5.24 -8.41
N LEU A 62 -14.80 4.87 -9.08
CA LEU A 62 -15.05 3.56 -9.63
C LEU A 62 -14.97 3.57 -11.17
N LEU A 63 -14.31 2.57 -11.74
CA LEU A 63 -14.15 2.38 -13.18
C LEU A 63 -14.51 0.94 -13.57
N PRO A 64 -14.83 0.67 -14.84
CA PRO A 64 -14.90 -0.68 -15.37
C PRO A 64 -13.60 -1.46 -15.09
N GLN A 65 -13.71 -2.67 -14.55
CA GLN A 65 -12.56 -3.48 -14.11
C GLN A 65 -11.50 -3.69 -15.20
N ASP A 66 -11.93 -3.79 -16.45
CA ASP A 66 -11.07 -3.90 -17.64
C ASP A 66 -10.16 -2.68 -17.85
N GLN A 67 -10.60 -1.50 -17.42
CA GLN A 67 -9.86 -0.25 -17.61
C GLN A 67 -9.01 0.17 -16.41
N ILE A 68 -9.19 -0.45 -15.24
CA ILE A 68 -8.47 -0.07 -14.01
C ILE A 68 -6.95 -0.12 -14.21
N ALA A 69 -6.43 -1.22 -14.75
CA ALA A 69 -4.99 -1.41 -14.94
C ALA A 69 -4.40 -0.37 -15.91
N ARG A 70 -5.10 -0.11 -17.02
CA ARG A 70 -4.68 0.87 -18.03
C ARG A 70 -4.70 2.28 -17.45
N THR A 71 -5.78 2.66 -16.77
CA THR A 71 -5.93 3.99 -16.17
C THR A 71 -4.88 4.23 -15.09
N ARG A 72 -4.55 3.24 -14.25
CA ARG A 72 -3.46 3.37 -13.26
C ARG A 72 -2.12 3.65 -13.91
N MET A 73 -1.79 2.96 -15.01
CA MET A 73 -0.57 3.23 -15.76
C MET A 73 -0.56 4.65 -16.36
N LEU A 74 -1.68 5.08 -16.95
CA LEU A 74 -1.80 6.41 -17.58
C LEU A 74 -1.75 7.55 -16.56
N LEU A 75 -2.35 7.37 -15.39
CA LEU A 75 -2.26 8.34 -14.29
C LEU A 75 -0.84 8.38 -13.72
N ALA A 76 -0.19 7.22 -13.54
CA ALA A 76 1.19 7.15 -13.08
C ALA A 76 2.16 7.86 -14.03
N GLN A 77 1.95 7.78 -15.34
CA GLN A 77 2.75 8.54 -16.33
C GLN A 77 2.66 10.05 -16.14
N GLN A 78 1.57 10.54 -15.55
CA GLN A 78 1.33 11.96 -15.28
C GLN A 78 1.73 12.35 -13.86
N GLY A 79 2.27 11.42 -13.07
CA GLY A 79 2.59 11.65 -11.66
C GLY A 79 1.35 11.77 -10.77
N LEU A 80 0.19 11.30 -11.24
CA LEU A 80 -1.04 11.22 -10.45
C LEU A 80 -1.25 9.79 -9.93
N PRO A 81 -1.58 9.59 -8.65
CA PRO A 81 -1.70 10.58 -7.58
C PRO A 81 -0.31 11.11 -7.20
N SER A 82 -0.22 12.42 -6.89
CA SER A 82 1.05 13.00 -6.40
C SER A 82 1.58 12.08 -5.31
N ALA A 83 2.79 11.53 -5.49
CA ALA A 83 3.33 10.43 -4.70
C ALA A 83 2.96 10.52 -3.20
N GLY A 84 1.91 9.79 -2.82
CA GLY A 84 1.39 9.76 -1.46
C GLY A 84 0.28 10.75 -1.15
N GLY A 85 -0.94 10.24 -1.08
CA GLY A 85 -1.85 10.72 -0.05
C GLY A 85 -1.17 10.50 1.30
N ALA A 86 -0.72 11.58 1.94
CA ALA A 86 -0.33 11.73 3.36
C ALA A 86 0.61 10.67 4.01
N GLY A 87 1.12 9.68 3.26
CA GLY A 87 1.62 8.42 3.83
C GLY A 87 3.01 7.99 3.35
N TYR A 88 3.56 8.63 2.31
CA TYR A 88 4.97 8.43 1.91
C TYR A 88 5.93 9.32 2.70
N GLU A 89 5.42 10.34 3.37
CA GLU A 89 6.17 11.13 4.35
C GLU A 89 6.64 10.27 5.55
N LEU A 90 5.94 9.18 5.87
CA LEU A 90 6.40 8.19 6.86
C LEU A 90 7.58 7.34 6.37
N PHE A 91 7.72 7.13 5.05
CA PHE A 91 8.84 6.37 4.48
C PHE A 91 10.10 7.24 4.30
N ASP A 92 9.93 8.55 4.16
CA ASP A 92 11.03 9.53 4.11
C ASP A 92 11.53 9.90 5.52
N GLU A 93 10.63 10.03 6.51
CA GLU A 93 11.02 10.18 7.91
C GLU A 93 11.65 8.90 8.52
N GLN A 94 11.37 7.73 7.93
CA GLN A 94 12.09 6.48 8.21
C GLN A 94 13.27 6.26 7.25
N GLY A 95 13.78 7.36 6.68
CA GLY A 95 14.99 7.41 5.88
C GLY A 95 16.16 6.72 6.58
N ALA A 96 16.54 5.58 6.00
CA ALA A 96 17.82 4.90 6.12
C ALA A 96 18.24 4.40 7.53
N PRO A 97 18.62 3.11 7.68
CA PRO A 97 19.34 2.64 8.87
C PRO A 97 20.78 3.22 9.01
N THR A 98 21.07 4.41 8.46
CA THR A 98 22.43 4.96 8.34
C THR A 98 22.65 6.32 9.01
N ASN A 99 21.68 6.89 9.76
CA ASN A 99 21.94 8.09 10.57
C ASN A 99 22.58 7.76 11.95
N SER A 100 23.90 7.57 11.90
CA SER A 100 24.88 8.08 12.86
C SER A 100 24.36 8.95 14.03
N SER A 101 23.86 8.34 15.11
CA SER A 101 23.81 8.93 16.45
C SER A 101 24.30 7.94 17.52
N ALA A 102 25.61 7.93 17.68
CA ALA A 102 26.34 7.69 18.94
C ALA A 102 25.77 6.64 19.91
N ARG A 103 26.16 5.37 19.73
CA ARG A 103 26.19 4.39 20.83
C ARG A 103 27.52 3.63 20.87
N PRO A 104 28.34 3.91 21.89
CA PRO A 104 28.93 2.83 22.66
C PRO A 104 28.48 2.99 24.11
N ARG A 105 27.33 2.40 24.46
CA ARG A 105 26.92 2.20 25.86
C ARG A 105 26.94 0.71 26.18
N PHE A 106 28.03 0.06 25.83
CA PHE A 106 28.47 -1.13 26.55
C PHE A 106 29.56 -0.68 27.50
N SER A 107 29.13 -0.17 28.66
CA SER A 107 30.01 -0.23 29.83
C SER A 107 30.03 -1.69 30.25
N PRO A 108 31.14 -2.43 30.11
CA PRO A 108 31.22 -3.73 30.74
C PRO A 108 31.03 -3.53 32.26
N CYS A 109 30.08 -4.25 32.87
CA CYS A 109 29.81 -4.17 34.31
C CYS A 109 30.98 -4.66 35.18
N TRP A 110 32.02 -5.20 34.56
CA TRP A 110 33.30 -5.49 35.18
C TRP A 110 34.01 -4.15 35.45
N SER A 111 33.80 -3.65 36.65
CA SER A 111 34.72 -2.75 37.34
C SER A 111 35.91 -3.57 37.85
N SER A 112 37.12 -3.06 37.64
CA SER A 112 38.41 -3.64 38.01
C SER A 112 38.50 -4.21 39.44
N SER A 113 37.70 -3.71 40.37
CA SER A 113 37.65 -4.20 41.76
C SER A 113 37.11 -5.64 41.87
N ALA A 114 36.06 -5.97 41.12
CA ALA A 114 35.41 -7.28 41.21
C ALA A 114 36.28 -8.42 40.65
N LEU A 115 37.16 -8.10 39.70
CA LEU A 115 38.05 -9.09 39.08
C LEU A 115 39.28 -9.38 39.97
N LYS A 116 39.72 -8.40 40.78
CA LYS A 116 40.79 -8.62 41.76
C LYS A 116 40.31 -9.51 42.92
N GLU A 117 39.08 -9.31 43.40
CA GLU A 117 38.48 -10.14 44.45
C GLU A 117 38.30 -11.60 43.99
N ALA A 118 37.78 -11.82 42.78
CA ALA A 118 37.62 -13.16 42.23
C ALA A 118 38.96 -13.91 42.07
N MET A 119 40.06 -13.18 41.80
CA MET A 119 41.39 -13.78 41.62
C MET A 119 42.08 -14.10 42.95
N ASP A 120 41.93 -13.26 43.99
CA ASP A 120 42.52 -13.51 45.32
C ASP A 120 41.94 -14.78 45.98
N HIS A 121 40.65 -15.08 45.76
CA HIS A 121 40.02 -16.31 46.26
C HIS A 121 40.44 -17.59 45.50
N LEU A 122 40.91 -17.47 44.26
CA LEU A 122 41.32 -18.61 43.44
C LEU A 122 42.75 -19.08 43.75
N VAL A 123 43.61 -18.19 44.25
CA VAL A 123 44.99 -18.53 44.67
C VAL A 123 45.04 -19.23 46.04
N LEU A 124 44.03 -19.01 46.90
CA LEU A 124 43.92 -19.71 48.19
C LEU A 124 43.37 -21.16 48.06
N GLY A 125 42.79 -21.52 46.91
CA GLY A 125 42.26 -22.87 46.65
C GLY A 125 43.29 -23.89 46.13
N THR A 126 44.48 -23.46 45.72
CA THR A 126 45.50 -24.33 45.11
C THR A 126 46.47 -24.91 46.14
N LYS A 127 45.95 -25.34 47.30
CA LYS A 127 46.74 -25.99 48.35
C LYS A 127 46.01 -27.15 49.01
N ILE A 128 45.41 -28.04 48.23
CA ILE A 128 45.10 -29.43 48.63
C ILE A 128 44.92 -30.28 47.38
N GLY A 129 45.93 -31.09 47.11
CA GLY A 129 46.01 -31.99 45.97
C GLY A 129 47.35 -32.74 45.93
N VAL A 130 47.89 -33.05 47.12
CA VAL A 130 48.88 -34.10 47.36
C VAL A 130 48.12 -35.08 48.23
N ASP A 131 47.87 -36.28 47.72
CA ASP A 131 47.68 -37.55 48.44
C ASP A 131 47.16 -38.63 47.46
N THR A 132 48.05 -39.16 46.62
CA THR A 132 48.21 -40.60 46.32
C THR A 132 49.58 -40.77 45.66
#